data_AF-A0A1W0X819-F1
#
_entry.id   AF-A0A1W0X819-F1
#
_cell.length_a   1.000
_cell.length_b   1.000
_cell.length_c   1.000
_cell.angle_alpha   90.00
_cell.angle_beta   90.00
_cell.angle_gamma   90.00
#
_symmetry.space_group_name_H-M   'P 1'
#
loop_
_entity.id
_entity.type
_entity.pdbx_description
1 polymer ?
#
loop_
_entity_poly.entity_id
_entity_poly.type
_entity_poly.pdbx_seq_one_letter_code
_entity_poly.pdbx_strand_id
1 'polypeptide(L)'
;MFLNLVILSTILVPICLVPLEAQQSPLQVELISIGPVSPLSTTSLVYIAPAMETTVEELNNGPYTGHVKFSLKFLYNRSLSNGNDVQYYSDQMMANWYYMDRSKTANVSIIILPGGPEDIYINRLAANWNVLLLTW
;
A
#
# COMPACT_ATOMS: atom_id res chain seq x y z
N MET A 1 69.05 3.74 3.42
CA MET A 1 68.13 3.85 4.58
C MET A 1 67.31 5.11 4.38
N PHE A 2 65.99 4.93 4.22
CA PHE A 2 64.88 5.90 4.00
C PHE A 2 64.85 6.70 2.67
N LEU A 3 63.99 6.39 1.69
CA LEU A 3 62.51 6.54 1.55
C LEU A 3 62.02 7.98 1.35
N ASN A 4 61.36 8.23 0.19
CA ASN A 4 60.06 8.92 0.02
C ASN A 4 59.97 10.43 0.40
N LEU A 5 59.18 11.34 -0.20
CA LEU A 5 58.08 11.36 -1.17
C LEU A 5 57.72 12.86 -1.42
N VAL A 6 57.00 13.13 -2.51
CA VAL A 6 56.08 14.29 -2.74
C VAL A 6 56.67 15.71 -2.86
N ILE A 7 56.69 16.25 -4.09
CA ILE A 7 56.03 17.55 -4.39
C ILE A 7 55.39 17.47 -5.79
N LEU A 8 54.08 17.22 -5.78
CA LEU A 8 53.07 18.03 -6.48
C LEU A 8 53.21 18.25 -8.01
N SER A 9 52.89 17.23 -8.79
CA SER A 9 52.16 17.46 -10.04
C SER A 9 51.29 16.25 -10.33
N THR A 10 50.12 16.46 -10.92
CA THR A 10 49.13 15.43 -11.29
C THR A 10 48.17 14.99 -10.18
N ILE A 11 47.16 15.83 -9.89
CA ILE A 11 45.81 15.31 -9.60
C ILE A 11 44.89 15.88 -10.67
N LEU A 12 44.89 15.22 -11.82
CA LEU A 12 43.74 15.23 -12.73
C LEU A 12 42.62 14.52 -11.96
N VAL A 13 41.65 15.28 -11.47
CA VAL A 13 40.36 14.74 -11.05
C VAL A 13 39.56 14.52 -12.34
N PRO A 14 39.34 13.29 -12.83
CA PRO A 14 38.17 13.09 -13.64
C PRO A 14 37.01 13.19 -12.66
N ILE A 15 36.32 14.32 -12.71
CA ILE A 15 34.93 14.39 -12.28
C ILE A 15 34.24 13.36 -13.16
N CYS A 16 34.09 12.13 -12.65
CA CYS A 16 33.24 11.14 -13.28
C CYS A 16 31.87 11.81 -13.41
N LEU A 17 31.51 12.12 -14.65
CA LEU A 17 30.17 12.43 -15.07
C LEU A 17 29.26 11.33 -14.53
N VAL A 18 28.52 11.67 -13.48
CA VAL A 18 27.41 10.86 -13.01
C VAL A 18 26.19 11.32 -13.80
N PRO A 19 25.72 10.57 -14.80
CA PRO A 19 24.30 10.38 -14.97
C PRO A 19 24.01 9.02 -14.33
N LEU A 20 23.99 8.98 -13.00
CA LEU A 20 23.12 8.02 -12.33
C LEU A 20 21.74 8.62 -12.58
N GLU A 21 21.12 8.30 -13.71
CA GLU A 21 19.68 8.25 -13.74
C GLU A 21 19.32 7.28 -12.61
N ALA A 22 19.03 7.85 -11.43
CA ALA A 22 18.54 7.09 -10.32
C ALA A 22 17.27 6.44 -10.86
N GLN A 23 17.37 5.16 -11.23
CA GLN A 23 16.25 4.38 -11.68
C GLN A 23 15.28 4.35 -10.50
N GLN A 24 14.36 5.32 -10.48
CA GLN A 24 13.39 5.45 -9.42
C GLN A 24 12.54 4.19 -9.48
N SER A 25 12.65 3.37 -8.44
CA SER A 25 11.75 2.24 -8.28
C SER A 25 10.31 2.76 -8.28
N PRO A 26 9.37 2.06 -8.94
CA PRO A 26 7.97 2.47 -8.94
C PRO A 26 7.48 2.72 -7.51
N LEU A 27 6.65 3.75 -7.32
CA LEU A 27 5.97 3.98 -6.06
C LEU A 27 5.07 2.77 -5.75
N GLN A 28 5.34 2.09 -4.64
CA GLN A 28 4.58 0.91 -4.22
C GLN A 28 3.38 1.37 -3.39
N VAL A 29 2.17 1.18 -3.92
CA VAL A 29 0.92 1.56 -3.24
C VAL A 29 0.15 0.29 -2.87
N GLU A 30 -0.08 0.09 -1.59
CA GLU A 30 -0.91 -0.99 -1.08
C GLU A 30 -2.34 -0.48 -0.85
N LEU A 31 -3.31 -1.09 -1.51
CA LEU A 31 -4.73 -0.86 -1.32
C LEU A 31 -5.30 -1.95 -0.42
N ILE A 32 -6.05 -1.54 0.60
CA ILE A 32 -6.63 -2.42 1.60
C ILE A 32 -8.12 -2.18 1.57
N SER A 33 -8.90 -3.23 1.35
CA SER A 33 -10.36 -3.17 1.43
C SER A 33 -10.85 -4.16 2.47
N ILE A 34 -11.82 -3.76 3.26
CA ILE A 34 -12.40 -4.57 4.34
C ILE A 34 -13.90 -4.69 4.13
N GLY A 35 -14.43 -5.89 4.34
CA GLY A 35 -15.86 -6.11 4.20
C GLY A 35 -16.29 -7.54 4.47
N PRO A 36 -17.61 -7.79 4.48
CA PRO A 36 -18.13 -9.13 4.62
C PRO A 36 -17.96 -9.88 3.29
N VAL A 37 -17.95 -11.22 3.36
CA VAL A 37 -18.06 -12.10 2.18
C VAL A 37 -19.43 -12.76 2.09
N SER A 38 -20.39 -12.30 2.90
CA SER A 38 -21.78 -12.76 2.86
C SER A 38 -22.53 -12.12 1.69
N PRO A 39 -23.35 -12.85 0.92
CA PRO A 39 -24.17 -12.29 -0.14
C PRO A 39 -25.33 -11.43 0.39
N LEU A 40 -25.59 -11.44 1.70
CA LEU A 40 -26.68 -10.67 2.32
C LEU A 40 -26.36 -9.18 2.50
N SER A 41 -25.11 -8.76 2.28
CA SER A 41 -24.69 -7.36 2.34
C SER A 41 -24.49 -6.79 0.94
N THR A 42 -25.06 -5.62 0.66
CA THR A 42 -24.80 -4.87 -0.58
C THR A 42 -23.36 -4.37 -0.69
N THR A 43 -22.66 -4.29 0.45
CA THR A 43 -21.25 -3.87 0.55
C THR A 43 -20.29 -5.07 0.56
N SER A 44 -20.82 -6.26 0.24
CA SER A 44 -20.04 -7.49 0.24
C SER A 44 -18.92 -7.46 -0.77
N LEU A 45 -17.75 -7.95 -0.35
CA LEU A 45 -16.60 -8.12 -1.21
C LEU A 45 -16.88 -9.07 -2.37
N VAL A 46 -17.85 -9.97 -2.25
CA VAL A 46 -18.27 -10.85 -3.37
C VAL A 46 -18.70 -10.04 -4.59
N TYR A 47 -19.29 -8.86 -4.39
CA TYR A 47 -19.76 -8.01 -5.49
C TYR A 47 -18.75 -6.94 -5.89
N ILE A 48 -17.93 -6.46 -4.94
CA ILE A 48 -17.08 -5.28 -5.14
C ILE A 48 -15.62 -5.65 -5.42
N ALA A 49 -15.13 -6.78 -4.88
CA ALA A 49 -13.75 -7.22 -5.07
C ALA A 49 -13.36 -7.39 -6.54
N PRO A 50 -14.19 -8.01 -7.43
CA PRO A 50 -13.82 -8.16 -8.83
C PRO A 50 -13.57 -6.82 -9.53
N ALA A 51 -14.38 -5.80 -9.24
CA ALA A 51 -14.19 -4.47 -9.83
C ALA A 51 -12.87 -3.81 -9.35
N MET A 52 -12.53 -3.98 -8.07
CA MET A 52 -11.26 -3.48 -7.52
C MET A 52 -10.05 -4.22 -8.13
N GLU A 53 -10.14 -5.55 -8.28
CA GLU A 53 -9.09 -6.36 -8.88
C GLU A 53 -8.84 -5.96 -10.34
N THR A 54 -9.90 -5.85 -11.15
CA THR A 54 -9.80 -5.38 -12.54
C THR A 54 -9.19 -3.98 -12.60
N THR A 55 -9.62 -3.07 -11.72
CA THR A 55 -9.06 -1.70 -11.68
C THR A 55 -7.56 -1.71 -11.37
N VAL A 56 -7.11 -2.53 -10.42
CA VAL A 56 -5.68 -2.63 -10.06
C VAL A 56 -4.86 -3.25 -11.18
N GLU A 57 -5.42 -4.23 -11.89
CA GLU A 57 -4.79 -4.79 -13.08
C GLU A 57 -4.62 -3.73 -14.18
N GLU A 58 -5.67 -2.98 -14.49
CA GLU A 58 -5.63 -1.89 -15.48
C GLU A 58 -4.65 -0.78 -15.09
N LEU A 59 -4.62 -0.36 -13.82
CA LEU A 59 -3.68 0.66 -13.35
C LEU A 59 -2.23 0.20 -13.48
N ASN A 60 -1.97 -1.07 -13.18
CA ASN A 60 -0.64 -1.66 -13.25
C ASN A 60 -0.14 -1.92 -14.68
N ASN A 61 -1.06 -2.07 -15.64
CA ASN A 61 -0.77 -2.33 -17.05
C ASN A 61 -1.00 -1.10 -17.94
N GLY A 62 -1.48 -0.01 -17.35
CA GLY A 62 -1.92 1.19 -18.06
C GLY A 62 -0.93 2.34 -17.95
N PRO A 63 -1.42 3.60 -17.88
CA PRO A 63 -0.60 4.80 -18.05
C PRO A 63 0.43 5.03 -16.94
N TYR A 64 0.31 4.33 -15.81
CA TYR A 64 1.23 4.46 -14.67
C TYR A 64 2.31 3.37 -14.62
N THR A 65 2.36 2.50 -15.64
CA THR A 65 3.33 1.40 -15.71
C THR A 65 4.76 1.94 -15.58
N GLY A 66 5.54 1.36 -14.66
CA GLY A 66 6.92 1.78 -14.38
C GLY A 66 7.04 2.98 -13.42
N HIS A 67 5.95 3.67 -13.12
CA HIS A 67 5.93 4.82 -12.19
C HIS A 67 5.27 4.48 -10.86
N VAL A 68 4.15 3.76 -10.90
CA VAL A 68 3.39 3.35 -9.72
C VAL A 68 3.02 1.88 -9.87
N LYS A 69 3.11 1.14 -8.78
CA LYS A 69 2.72 -0.26 -8.71
C LYS A 69 1.75 -0.45 -7.56
N PHE A 70 0.54 -0.88 -7.90
CA PHE A 70 -0.54 -1.12 -6.97
C PHE A 70 -0.59 -2.59 -6.57
N SER A 71 -0.81 -2.85 -5.28
CA SER A 71 -1.25 -4.15 -4.75
C SER A 71 -2.60 -3.98 -4.07
N LEU A 72 -3.39 -5.05 -4.03
CA LEU A 72 -4.70 -5.06 -3.38
C LEU A 72 -4.76 -6.21 -2.38
N LYS A 73 -5.25 -5.94 -1.18
CA LYS A 73 -5.52 -6.92 -0.14
C LYS A 73 -6.93 -6.75 0.41
N PHE A 74 -7.63 -7.86 0.53
CA PHE A 74 -8.95 -7.91 1.15
C PHE A 74 -8.86 -8.44 2.57
N LEU A 75 -9.42 -7.71 3.52
CA LEU A 75 -9.57 -8.11 4.91
C LEU A 75 -11.02 -8.55 5.11
N TYR A 76 -11.20 -9.82 5.44
CA TYR A 76 -12.53 -10.38 5.67
C TYR A 76 -12.48 -11.53 6.65
N ASN A 77 -13.59 -11.71 7.34
CA ASN A 77 -13.80 -12.86 8.21
C ASN A 77 -14.98 -13.66 7.67
N ARG A 78 -14.72 -14.92 7.29
CA ARG A 78 -15.71 -15.82 6.67
C ARG A 78 -16.87 -16.18 7.61
N SER A 79 -16.66 -16.00 8.92
CA SER A 79 -17.69 -16.24 9.93
C SER A 79 -18.72 -15.11 10.02
N LEU A 80 -18.50 -13.98 9.34
CA LEU A 80 -19.42 -12.84 9.35
C LEU A 80 -20.54 -13.04 8.32
N SER A 81 -21.77 -13.11 8.82
CA SER A 81 -22.95 -13.35 7.99
C SER A 81 -23.66 -12.05 7.58
N ASN A 82 -23.40 -10.95 8.29
CA ASN A 82 -23.97 -9.62 8.04
C ASN A 82 -22.86 -8.56 7.89
N GLY A 83 -23.08 -7.56 7.05
CA GLY A 83 -22.20 -6.40 6.93
C GLY A 83 -22.09 -5.59 8.23
N ASN A 84 -23.14 -5.55 9.04
CA ASN A 84 -23.11 -4.90 10.36
C ASN A 84 -22.14 -5.57 11.33
N ASP A 85 -21.81 -6.86 11.12
CA ASP A 85 -20.89 -7.56 12.02
C ASP A 85 -19.44 -7.10 11.81
N VAL A 86 -19.12 -6.54 10.64
CA VAL A 86 -17.77 -6.07 10.32
C VAL A 86 -17.27 -5.06 11.34
N GLN A 87 -18.14 -4.19 11.84
CA GLN A 87 -17.76 -3.16 12.81
C GLN A 87 -17.25 -3.72 14.15
N TYR A 88 -17.61 -4.96 14.50
CA TYR A 88 -17.19 -5.60 15.75
C TYR A 88 -15.83 -6.30 15.63
N TYR A 89 -15.32 -6.45 14.40
CA TYR A 89 -14.07 -7.17 14.12
C TYR A 89 -13.11 -6.34 13.26
N SER A 90 -13.51 -5.14 12.86
CA SER A 90 -12.74 -4.30 11.95
C SER A 90 -11.44 -3.85 12.57
N ASP A 91 -11.46 -3.46 13.84
CA ASP A 91 -10.28 -3.09 14.62
C ASP A 91 -9.26 -4.24 14.68
N GLN A 92 -9.71 -5.47 14.95
CA GLN A 92 -8.86 -6.66 14.99
C GLN A 92 -8.29 -6.98 13.60
N MET A 93 -9.13 -6.98 12.55
CA MET A 93 -8.68 -7.25 11.18
C MET A 93 -7.67 -6.20 10.71
N MET A 94 -7.94 -4.93 10.98
CA MET A 94 -7.06 -3.81 10.66
C MET A 94 -5.75 -3.87 11.44
N ALA A 95 -5.79 -4.18 12.74
CA ALA A 95 -4.58 -4.33 13.56
C ALA A 95 -3.74 -5.51 13.09
N ASN A 96 -4.36 -6.65 12.77
CA ASN A 96 -3.65 -7.80 12.23
C ASN A 96 -2.95 -7.46 10.91
N TRP A 97 -3.66 -6.78 9.99
CA TRP A 97 -3.03 -6.27 8.79
C TRP A 97 -1.85 -5.35 9.12
N TYR A 98 -2.05 -4.32 9.95
CA TYR A 98 -1.04 -3.30 10.19
C TYR A 98 0.25 -3.85 10.82
N TYR A 99 0.12 -4.72 11.82
CA TYR A 99 1.27 -5.23 12.59
C TYR A 99 1.88 -6.50 12.01
N MET A 100 1.11 -7.35 11.33
CA MET A 100 1.57 -8.66 10.88
C MET A 100 1.71 -8.75 9.37
N ASP A 101 0.72 -8.25 8.62
CA ASP A 101 0.59 -8.56 7.20
C ASP A 101 0.86 -7.39 6.24
N ARG A 102 1.12 -6.19 6.77
CA ARG A 102 1.35 -4.98 6.00
C ARG A 102 2.59 -5.16 5.14
N SER A 103 2.49 -4.80 3.86
CA SER A 103 3.61 -4.90 2.94
C SER A 103 4.78 -4.05 3.43
N LYS A 104 5.93 -4.68 3.68
CA LYS A 104 7.19 -4.00 4.03
C LYS A 104 7.79 -3.22 2.87
N THR A 105 7.32 -3.48 1.64
CA THR A 105 7.77 -2.81 0.42
C THR A 105 6.84 -1.70 -0.02
N ALA A 106 5.66 -1.56 0.59
CA ALA A 106 4.74 -0.47 0.28
C ALA A 106 5.27 0.87 0.79
N ASN A 107 5.30 1.87 -0.08
CA ASN A 107 5.61 3.25 0.29
C ASN A 107 4.38 3.96 0.87
N VAL A 108 3.20 3.64 0.32
CA VAL A 108 1.92 4.20 0.73
C VAL A 108 0.92 3.07 0.93
N SER A 109 0.13 3.16 2.00
CA SER A 109 -1.02 2.29 2.22
C SER A 109 -2.30 3.13 2.18
N ILE A 110 -3.35 2.61 1.57
CA ILE A 110 -4.66 3.27 1.45
C ILE A 110 -5.73 2.26 1.87
N ILE A 111 -6.62 2.67 2.75
CA ILE A 111 -7.80 1.90 3.14
C ILE A 111 -8.98 2.38 2.29
N ILE A 112 -9.69 1.45 1.67
CA ILE A 112 -10.90 1.70 0.87
C ILE A 112 -12.05 0.96 1.52
N LEU A 113 -13.08 1.68 1.94
CA LEU A 113 -14.30 1.07 2.45
C LEU A 113 -15.30 0.90 1.30
N PRO A 114 -15.75 -0.32 0.99
CA PRO A 114 -16.66 -0.61 -0.11
C PRO A 114 -18.12 -0.16 0.16
N GLY A 115 -18.31 0.83 1.05
CA GLY A 115 -19.60 1.34 1.50
C GLY A 115 -20.11 0.69 2.78
N GLY A 116 -21.26 1.17 3.26
CA GLY A 116 -21.87 0.76 4.52
C GLY A 116 -21.81 1.87 5.57
N PRO A 117 -22.32 1.64 6.79
CA PRO A 117 -22.14 2.60 7.87
C PRO A 117 -20.66 2.81 8.13
N GLU A 118 -20.26 4.08 8.21
CA GLU A 118 -18.88 4.46 8.52
C GLU A 118 -18.46 3.88 9.87
N ASP A 119 -17.32 3.20 9.88
CA ASP A 119 -16.77 2.61 11.09
C ASP A 119 -15.85 3.60 11.80
N ILE A 120 -16.29 4.07 12.97
CA ILE A 120 -15.53 5.03 13.80
C ILE A 120 -14.17 4.46 14.24
N TYR A 121 -14.05 3.14 14.41
CA TYR A 121 -12.80 2.50 14.81
C TYR A 121 -11.79 2.52 13.66
N ILE A 122 -12.21 2.18 12.44
CA ILE A 122 -11.34 2.27 11.26
C ILE A 122 -10.87 3.70 11.04
N ASN A 123 -11.76 4.69 11.17
CA ASN A 123 -11.39 6.11 11.08
C ASN A 123 -10.29 6.51 12.06
N ARG A 124 -10.48 6.15 13.33
CA ARG A 124 -9.49 6.45 14.39
C ARG A 124 -8.16 5.75 14.11
N LEU A 125 -8.20 4.49 13.66
CA LEU A 125 -6.99 3.74 13.32
C LEU A 125 -6.26 4.37 12.14
N ALA A 126 -6.97 4.67 11.04
CA ALA A 126 -6.42 5.32 9.86
C ALA A 126 -5.74 6.66 10.21
N ALA A 127 -6.41 7.50 11.01
CA ALA A 127 -5.87 8.78 11.47
C ALA A 127 -4.61 8.60 12.33
N ASN A 128 -4.63 7.67 13.30
CA ASN A 128 -3.47 7.43 14.18
C ASN A 128 -2.28 6.78 13.45
N TRP A 129 -2.54 6.00 12.40
CA TRP A 129 -1.51 5.35 11.60
C TRP A 129 -1.03 6.20 10.42
N ASN A 130 -1.59 7.41 10.24
CA ASN A 130 -1.35 8.27 9.08
C ASN A 130 -1.56 7.52 7.75
N VAL A 131 -2.66 6.77 7.67
CA VAL A 131 -3.07 6.00 6.49
C VAL A 131 -4.29 6.68 5.88
N LEU A 132 -4.26 6.91 4.57
CA LEU A 132 -5.39 7.50 3.86
C LEU A 132 -6.58 6.54 3.89
N LEU A 133 -7.75 7.05 4.28
CA LEU A 133 -9.02 6.34 4.25
C LEU A 133 -9.91 6.96 3.16
N LEU A 134 -10.38 6.12 2.24
CA LEU A 134 -11.37 6.45 1.22
C LEU A 134 -12.68 5.75 1.59
N THR A 135 -13.73 6.54 1.83
CA THR A 135 -15.06 6.05 2.19
C THR A 135 -16.12 6.82 1.40
N TRP A 136 -17.33 6.25 1.34
CA TRP A 136 -18.51 6.80 0.67
C TRP A 136 -19.55 7.29 1.66
#